data_AF-A0A410Q1H6-F1
#
_entry.id   AF-A0A410Q1H6-F1
#
_cell.length_a   1.000
_cell.length_b   1.000
_cell.length_c   1.000
_cell.angle_alpha   90.00
_cell.angle_beta   90.00
_cell.angle_gamma   90.00
#
_symmetry.space_group_name_H-M   'P 1'
#
loop_
_entity.id
_entity.type
_entity.pdbx_description
1 polymer ?
#
loop_
_entity_poly.entity_id
_entity_poly.type
_entity_poly.pdbx_seq_one_letter_code
_entity_poly.pdbx_strand_id
1 'polypeptide(L)'
;MSERTETLKRSLKRDEQKVIKLQEGIKFKKEKLRDLENTEILSSLNSLSARGFPISEIIDAIGDRDTDALTRLMAENELSEKESGTGSASQIIKEATRNE
;
A
#
# COMPACT_ATOMS: atom_id res chain seq x y z
N MET A 1 -32.51 -50.48 -5.87
CA MET A 1 -31.35 -49.64 -6.24
C MET A 1 -30.09 -50.48 -6.08
N SER A 2 -29.13 -50.42 -6.99
CA SER A 2 -27.90 -51.23 -6.84
C SER A 2 -26.97 -50.63 -5.79
N GLU A 3 -26.28 -51.48 -5.03
CA GLU A 3 -25.27 -51.07 -4.04
C GLU A 3 -24.17 -50.17 -4.64
N ARG A 4 -23.83 -50.42 -5.91
CA ARG A 4 -22.89 -49.61 -6.68
C ARG A 4 -23.41 -48.19 -6.90
N THR A 5 -24.71 -48.04 -7.18
CA THR A 5 -25.37 -46.74 -7.33
C THR A 5 -25.41 -45.98 -6.01
N GLU A 6 -25.68 -46.64 -4.88
CA GLU A 6 -25.67 -45.98 -3.57
C GLU A 6 -24.27 -45.54 -3.14
N THR A 7 -23.27 -46.38 -3.38
CA THR A 7 -21.87 -46.06 -3.08
C THR A 7 -21.42 -44.83 -3.86
N LEU A 8 -21.77 -44.75 -5.14
CA LEU A 8 -21.44 -43.59 -5.98
C LEU A 8 -22.15 -42.32 -5.50
N LYS A 9 -23.43 -42.40 -5.12
CA LYS A 9 -24.16 -41.26 -4.52
C LYS A 9 -23.51 -40.74 -3.23
N ARG A 10 -23.05 -41.65 -2.36
CA ARG A 10 -22.34 -41.26 -1.13
C ARG A 10 -21.00 -40.60 -1.44
N SER A 11 -20.26 -41.08 -2.44
CA SER A 11 -19.01 -40.43 -2.87
C SER A 11 -19.27 -39.03 -3.41
N LEU A 12 -20.24 -38.89 -4.32
CA LEU A 12 -20.61 -37.61 -4.92
C LEU A 12 -20.96 -36.58 -3.85
N LYS A 13 -21.80 -36.95 -2.87
CA LYS A 13 -22.15 -36.06 -1.75
C LYS A 13 -20.94 -35.60 -0.93
N ARG A 14 -19.94 -36.47 -0.73
CA ARG A 14 -18.70 -36.09 -0.02
C ARG A 14 -17.88 -35.12 -0.86
N ASP A 15 -17.81 -35.34 -2.17
CA ASP A 15 -17.05 -34.47 -3.06
C ASP A 15 -17.72 -33.09 -3.20
N GLU A 16 -19.04 -33.03 -3.28
CA GLU A 16 -19.81 -31.78 -3.19
C GLU A 16 -19.51 -31.02 -1.89
N GLN A 17 -19.50 -31.72 -0.75
CA GLN A 17 -19.15 -31.11 0.54
C GLN A 17 -17.71 -30.58 0.57
N LYS A 18 -16.75 -31.29 -0.04
CA LYS A 18 -15.36 -30.81 -0.15
C LYS A 18 -15.29 -29.56 -1.02
N VAL A 19 -16.01 -29.53 -2.15
CA VAL A 19 -16.05 -28.38 -3.04
C VAL A 19 -16.58 -27.14 -2.30
N ILE A 20 -17.67 -27.29 -1.53
CA ILE A 20 -18.22 -26.20 -0.72
C ILE A 20 -17.18 -25.65 0.25
N LYS A 21 -16.52 -26.53 1.02
CA LYS A 21 -15.46 -26.12 1.97
C LYS A 21 -14.29 -25.42 1.28
N LEU A 22 -13.90 -25.90 0.10
CA LEU A 22 -12.83 -25.26 -0.68
C LEU A 22 -13.26 -23.87 -1.17
N GLN A 23 -14.50 -23.72 -1.61
CA GLN A 23 -15.04 -22.42 -2.03
C GLN A 23 -15.09 -21.42 -0.87
N GLU A 24 -15.54 -21.84 0.32
CA GLU A 24 -15.51 -21.03 1.53
C GLU A 24 -14.08 -20.64 1.92
N GLY A 25 -13.15 -21.60 1.87
CA GLY A 25 -11.73 -21.34 2.15
C GLY A 25 -11.09 -20.36 1.16
N ILE A 26 -11.44 -20.45 -0.13
CA ILE A 26 -11.01 -19.49 -1.14
C ILE A 26 -11.57 -18.10 -0.85
N LYS A 27 -12.86 -18.01 -0.50
CA LYS A 27 -13.50 -16.73 -0.16
C LYS A 27 -12.79 -16.06 1.02
N PHE A 28 -12.57 -16.80 2.10
CA PHE A 28 -11.86 -16.30 3.28
C PHE A 28 -10.43 -15.83 2.93
N LYS A 29 -9.68 -16.61 2.15
CA LYS A 29 -8.32 -16.23 1.76
C LYS A 29 -8.29 -14.98 0.88
N LYS A 30 -9.27 -14.79 -0.01
CA LYS A 30 -9.39 -13.58 -0.83
C LYS A 30 -9.68 -12.35 0.00
N GLU A 31 -10.55 -12.47 0.99
CA GLU A 31 -10.85 -11.39 1.93
C GLU A 31 -9.61 -11.03 2.74
N LYS A 32 -8.96 -12.03 3.35
CA LYS A 32 -7.72 -11.83 4.10
C LYS A 32 -6.59 -11.23 3.27
N LEU A 33 -6.46 -11.64 2.01
CA LEU A 33 -5.46 -11.06 1.09
C LEU A 33 -5.74 -9.57 0.88
N ARG A 34 -6.99 -9.20 0.61
CA ARG A 34 -7.39 -7.80 0.44
C ARG A 34 -7.13 -6.97 1.69
N ASP A 35 -7.39 -7.51 2.88
CA ASP A 35 -7.12 -6.81 4.13
C ASP A 35 -5.63 -6.55 4.35
N LEU A 36 -4.77 -7.52 4.00
CA LEU A 36 -3.32 -7.37 4.06
C LEU A 36 -2.83 -6.33 3.05
N GLU A 37 -3.28 -6.40 1.80
CA GLU A 37 -2.95 -5.42 0.76
C GLU A 37 -3.36 -4.00 1.18
N ASN A 38 -4.57 -3.83 1.71
CA ASN A 38 -5.04 -2.55 2.24
C ASN A 38 -4.18 -2.04 3.40
N THR A 39 -3.76 -2.94 4.30
CA THR A 39 -2.90 -2.58 5.44
C THR A 39 -1.53 -2.10 4.96
N GLU A 40 -0.94 -2.75 3.96
CA GLU A 40 0.34 -2.34 3.36
C GLU A 40 0.22 -0.99 2.65
N ILE A 41 -0.88 -0.74 1.93
CA ILE A 41 -1.16 0.54 1.30
C ILE A 41 -1.27 1.64 2.37
N LEU A 42 -2.06 1.43 3.43
CA LEU A 42 -2.21 2.41 4.51
C LEU A 42 -0.88 2.69 5.22
N SER A 43 -0.08 1.65 5.48
CA SER A 43 1.26 1.80 6.05
C SER A 43 2.16 2.66 5.15
N SER A 44 2.11 2.42 3.84
CA SER A 44 2.88 3.18 2.85
C SER A 44 2.42 4.65 2.79
N LEU A 45 1.12 4.90 2.79
CA LEU A 45 0.55 6.26 2.83
C LEU A 45 0.93 6.99 4.11
N ASN A 46 0.89 6.32 5.27
CA ASN A 46 1.30 6.88 6.55
C ASN A 46 2.79 7.22 6.55
N SER A 47 3.64 6.37 5.98
CA SER A 47 5.08 6.63 5.83
C SER A 47 5.34 7.87 4.97
N LEU A 48 4.61 8.02 3.86
CA LEU A 48 4.71 9.22 3.02
C LEU A 48 4.19 10.48 3.75
N SER A 49 3.07 10.38 4.45
CA SER A 49 2.56 11.49 5.26
C SER A 49 3.55 11.91 6.35
N ALA A 50 4.19 10.96 7.04
CA ALA A 50 5.23 11.23 8.03
C ALA A 50 6.48 11.91 7.43
N ARG A 51 6.74 11.72 6.14
CA ARG A 51 7.79 12.43 5.38
C ARG A 51 7.37 13.84 4.95
N GLY A 52 6.16 14.29 5.29
CA GLY A 52 5.65 15.62 4.97
C GLY A 52 4.83 15.70 3.68
N PHE A 53 4.56 14.58 3.01
CA PHE A 53 3.76 14.61 1.78
C PHE A 53 2.28 14.91 2.10
N PRO A 54 1.63 15.85 1.38
CA PRO A 54 0.22 16.20 1.55
C PRO A 54 -0.69 15.16 0.88
N ILE A 55 -0.76 13.96 1.48
CA ILE A 55 -1.44 12.79 0.88
C ILE A 55 -2.92 13.04 0.58
N SER A 56 -3.64 13.75 1.45
CA SER A 56 -5.06 14.08 1.20
C SER A 56 -5.24 14.91 -0.06
N GLU A 57 -4.44 15.97 -0.21
CA GLU A 57 -4.51 16.88 -1.36
C GLU A 57 -4.10 16.18 -2.65
N ILE A 58 -3.12 15.28 -2.59
CA ILE A 58 -2.73 14.44 -3.72
C ILE A 58 -3.88 13.50 -4.13
N ILE A 59 -4.55 12.86 -3.17
CA ILE A 59 -5.70 11.97 -3.44
C ILE A 59 -6.86 12.77 -4.05
N ASP A 60 -7.17 13.93 -3.49
CA ASP A 60 -8.25 14.80 -3.98
C ASP A 60 -7.96 15.26 -5.43
N ALA A 61 -6.74 15.71 -5.71
CA ALA A 61 -6.33 16.11 -7.05
C ALA A 61 -6.38 14.95 -8.08
N ILE A 62 -6.05 13.71 -7.66
CA ILE A 62 -6.24 12.52 -8.51
C ILE A 62 -7.73 12.29 -8.80
N GLY A 63 -8.58 12.39 -7.77
CA GLY A 63 -10.03 12.24 -7.89
C GLY A 63 -10.65 13.22 -8.88
N ASP A 64 -10.21 14.48 -8.81
CA ASP A 64 -10.67 15.57 -9.66
C ASP A 64 -9.95 15.63 -11.03
N ARG A 65 -8.95 14.77 -11.24
CA ARG A 65 -8.07 14.75 -12.42
C ARG A 65 -7.35 16.08 -12.65
N ASP A 66 -7.07 16.80 -11.57
CA ASP A 66 -6.36 18.09 -11.60
C ASP A 66 -4.85 17.85 -11.68
N THR A 67 -4.32 17.84 -12.91
CA THR A 67 -2.90 17.65 -13.18
C THR A 67 -2.05 18.85 -12.75
N ASP A 68 -2.62 20.04 -12.70
CA ASP A 68 -1.90 21.26 -12.33
C ASP A 68 -1.68 21.28 -10.81
N ALA A 69 -2.70 20.93 -10.03
CA ALA A 69 -2.59 20.72 -8.60
C ALA A 69 -1.57 19.63 -8.25
N LEU A 70 -1.59 18.49 -8.96
CA LEU A 70 -0.61 17.42 -8.75
C LEU A 70 0.83 17.88 -9.02
N THR A 71 1.05 18.59 -10.12
CA THR A 71 2.39 19.09 -10.48
C THR A 71 2.92 20.07 -9.43
N ARG A 72 2.04 20.92 -8.90
CA ARG A 72 2.39 21.87 -7.82
C ARG A 72 2.77 21.15 -6.53
N LEU A 73 1.95 20.20 -6.08
CA LEU A 73 2.19 19.44 -4.85
C LEU A 73 3.50 18.64 -4.92
N MET A 74 3.88 18.14 -6.10
CA MET A 74 5.17 17.48 -6.31
C MET A 74 6.35 18.45 -6.21
N ALA A 75 6.23 19.65 -6.81
CA ALA A 75 7.30 20.65 -6.81
C ALA A 75 7.55 21.27 -5.42
N GLU A 76 6.49 21.50 -4.64
CA GLU A 76 6.60 22.03 -3.26
C GLU A 76 7.33 21.04 -2.33
N ASN A 77 7.18 19.75 -2.57
CA ASN A 77 7.84 18.72 -1.78
C ASN A 77 9.32 18.50 -2.14
N GLU A 78 9.71 18.67 -3.42
CA GLU A 78 11.14 18.67 -3.82
C GLU A 78 11.94 19.82 -3.19
N LEU A 79 11.28 20.94 -2.87
CA LEU A 79 11.89 22.06 -2.17
C LEU A 79 12.03 21.77 -0.66
N SER A 80 11.05 21.09 -0.06
CA SER A 80 11.08 20.68 1.35
C SER A 80 12.20 19.67 1.66
N GLU A 81 12.46 18.69 0.78
CA GLU A 81 13.60 17.76 0.96
C GLU A 81 14.97 18.45 0.85
N LYS A 82 15.07 19.63 0.20
CA LYS A 82 16.31 20.42 0.12
C LYS A 82 16.53 21.33 1.34
N GLU A 83 15.46 21.76 2.00
CA GLU A 83 15.54 22.63 3.19
C GLU A 83 15.62 21.85 4.51
N SER A 84 15.18 20.58 4.54
CA SER A 84 15.37 19.67 5.68
C SER A 84 16.80 19.07 5.77
N GLY A 85 17.78 19.67 5.10
CA GLY A 85 19.20 19.41 5.29
C GLY A 85 19.71 20.19 6.50
N THR A 86 19.60 19.62 7.70
CA THR A 86 20.35 20.10 8.86
C THR A 86 21.85 20.14 8.52
N GLY A 87 22.38 21.35 8.38
CA GLY A 87 23.80 21.71 8.54
C GLY A 87 24.83 20.76 7.93
N SER A 88 24.87 20.64 6.60
CA SER A 88 25.97 19.93 5.94
C SER A 88 27.28 20.74 6.07
N ALA A 89 28.36 20.04 6.40
CA ALA A 89 29.68 20.47 6.90
C ALA A 89 30.50 21.51 6.08
N SER A 90 29.88 22.30 5.20
CA SER A 90 30.57 23.31 4.39
C SER A 90 30.74 24.67 5.08
N GLN A 91 29.99 24.95 6.15
CA GLN A 91 30.14 26.21 6.91
C GLN A 91 31.34 26.21 7.86
N ILE A 92 31.79 25.05 8.35
CA ILE A 92 32.92 24.96 9.29
C ILE A 92 34.26 25.24 8.58
N ILE A 93 34.38 24.94 7.29
CA ILE A 93 35.65 25.10 6.55
C ILE A 93 35.95 26.57 6.20
N LYS A 94 34.92 27.42 6.08
CA LYS A 94 35.12 28.85 5.75
C LYS A 94 35.59 29.69 6.94
N GLU A 95 35.41 29.23 8.17
CA GLU A 95 35.84 29.97 9.36
C GLU A 95 37.26 29.57 9.81
N ALA A 96 37.72 28.37 9.45
CA ALA A 96 39.09 27.89 9.75
C ALA A 96 40.18 28.45 8.80
N THR A 97 39.82 29.03 7.65
CA THR A 97 40.78 29.52 6.64
C THR A 97 40.94 31.04 6.63
N ARG A 98 40.31 31.75 7.57
CA ARG A 98 40.40 33.22 7.68
C ARG A 98 41.32 33.71 8.81
N ASN A 99 41.88 32.79 9.60
CA ASN A 99 42.76 33.05 10.73
C ASN A 99 44.15 32.42 10.55
N GLU A 100 44.73 32.51 9.36
CA GLU A 100 46.19 32.38 9.14
C GLU A 100 46.72 33.61 8.41
#